data_AF-A0AB33JF49-F1
#
_entry.id   AF-A0AB33JF49-F1
#
_cell.length_a   1.000
_cell.length_b   1.000
_cell.length_c   1.000
_cell.angle_alpha   90.00
_cell.angle_beta   90.00
_cell.angle_gamma   90.00
#
_symmetry.space_group_name_H-M   'P 1'
#
loop_
_entity.id
_entity.type
_entity.pdbx_description
1 polymer ?
#
loop_
_entity_poly.entity_id
_entity_poly.type
_entity_poly.pdbx_seq_one_letter_code
_entity_poly.pdbx_strand_id
1 'polypeptide(L)'
;METYHKLPLTFSEQVELLRERKLNIPDPARTERHLANISYYRLSAYMLPYKKIKDGCILDEFKEETTWNMVYDLYVFDRKLRLLVFDAIERLEIAVRTQIIYQLSHKYGSHWQDRADIFNPPKEVTLRNGSKITVDVYGGIQHHIKEQLHNNRAEVFIQHYRNKYDNPVNPPSWMSVEVMYFNHLSRICSGLKKRADVADIAAYFDLPPETFCSWLHSLNYVRNLCAHHARLWNREMNIIPERLKFSKHRQWIGNPQTVRRSRSYYTFCILNYFLQTANPTSNFKTRLKTLMDEYKELDIETSMGFPSNWKDEKIWE
;
A
#
# COMPACT_ATOMS: atom_id res chain seq x y z
N MET A 1 13.63 32.67 -3.51
CA MET A 1 12.50 32.06 -4.25
C MET A 1 12.55 32.61 -5.65
N GLU A 2 12.56 31.77 -6.67
CA GLU A 2 12.46 32.19 -8.06
C GLU A 2 10.99 32.14 -8.50
N THR A 3 10.57 33.10 -9.32
CA THR A 3 9.23 33.12 -9.89
C THR A 3 9.17 32.13 -11.06
N TYR A 4 8.15 31.26 -11.05
CA TYR A 4 7.95 30.27 -12.10
C TYR A 4 7.34 30.93 -13.36
N HIS A 5 8.14 31.08 -14.42
CA HIS A 5 7.74 31.73 -15.67
C HIS A 5 7.50 30.76 -16.85
N LYS A 6 7.62 29.44 -16.64
CA LYS A 6 7.49 28.47 -17.74
C LYS A 6 6.05 28.39 -18.22
N LEU A 7 5.86 28.55 -19.52
CA LEU A 7 4.56 28.40 -20.18
C LEU A 7 4.21 26.91 -20.35
N PRO A 8 2.91 26.57 -20.41
CA PRO A 8 2.49 25.22 -20.75
C PRO A 8 2.87 24.89 -22.21
N LEU A 9 3.29 23.65 -22.44
CA LEU A 9 3.55 23.10 -23.76
C LEU A 9 2.36 22.26 -24.23
N THR A 10 2.01 22.37 -25.51
CA THR A 10 1.13 21.42 -26.21
C THR A 10 1.73 20.01 -26.22
N PHE A 11 0.94 18.98 -26.52
CA PHE A 11 1.46 17.62 -26.55
C PHE A 11 2.52 17.42 -27.64
N SER A 12 2.36 18.04 -28.82
CA SER A 12 3.37 17.99 -29.87
C SER A 12 4.67 18.70 -29.45
N GLU A 13 4.59 19.87 -28.80
CA GLU A 13 5.77 20.55 -28.23
C GLU A 13 6.46 19.71 -27.14
N GLN A 14 5.69 18.96 -26.34
CA GLN A 14 6.25 18.02 -25.36
C GLN A 14 7.01 16.86 -26.04
N VAL A 15 6.53 16.37 -27.19
CA VAL A 15 7.24 15.35 -27.98
C VAL A 15 8.57 15.91 -28.50
N GLU A 16 8.57 17.11 -29.06
CA GLU A 16 9.79 17.75 -29.54
C GLU A 16 10.77 18.04 -28.40
N LEU A 17 10.31 18.51 -27.24
CA LEU A 17 11.15 18.67 -26.05
C LEU A 17 11.83 17.35 -25.64
N LEU A 18 11.15 16.21 -25.75
CA LEU A 18 11.75 14.91 -25.44
C LEU A 18 12.81 14.51 -26.48
N ARG A 19 12.60 14.82 -27.76
CA ARG A 19 13.59 14.60 -28.84
C ARG A 19 14.83 15.47 -28.67
N GLU A 20 14.65 16.76 -28.35
CA GLU A 20 15.74 17.69 -28.04
C GLU A 20 16.61 17.16 -26.89
N ARG A 21 15.98 16.56 -25.88
CA ARG A 21 16.62 15.88 -24.74
C ARG A 21 17.26 14.53 -25.11
N LYS A 22 17.35 14.19 -26.39
CA LYS A 22 17.96 12.95 -26.93
C LYS A 22 17.16 11.67 -26.65
N LEU A 23 15.85 11.75 -26.39
CA LEU A 23 15.01 10.56 -26.34
C LEU A 23 14.72 10.06 -27.75
N ASN A 24 14.97 8.80 -28.04
CA ASN A 24 14.55 8.19 -29.29
C ASN A 24 13.04 7.96 -29.29
N ILE A 25 12.33 8.58 -30.23
CA ILE A 25 10.88 8.49 -30.39
C ILE A 25 10.56 8.02 -31.82
N PRO A 26 10.45 6.69 -32.03
CA PRO A 26 10.17 6.11 -33.34
C PRO A 26 8.78 6.48 -33.89
N ASP A 27 7.79 6.59 -33.00
CA ASP A 27 6.40 6.93 -33.34
C ASP A 27 5.94 8.15 -32.52
N PRO A 28 6.18 9.38 -33.02
CA PRO A 28 5.76 10.60 -32.33
C PRO A 28 4.25 10.70 -32.14
N ALA A 29 3.43 10.23 -33.09
CA ALA A 29 1.97 10.29 -32.98
C ALA A 29 1.44 9.39 -31.86
N ARG A 30 2.03 8.21 -31.66
CA ARG A 30 1.73 7.37 -30.48
C ARG A 30 2.20 8.01 -29.17
N THR A 31 3.39 8.60 -29.15
CA THR A 31 3.89 9.31 -27.96
C THR A 31 2.97 10.45 -27.56
N GLU A 32 2.51 11.25 -28.53
CA GLU A 32 1.58 12.34 -28.29
C GLU A 32 0.27 11.84 -27.66
N ARG A 33 -0.31 10.75 -28.21
CA ARG A 33 -1.50 10.10 -27.62
C ARG A 33 -1.26 9.61 -26.20
N HIS A 34 -0.08 9.06 -25.90
CA HIS A 34 0.26 8.65 -24.52
C HIS A 34 0.34 9.86 -23.59
N LEU A 35 1.00 10.95 -24.01
CA LEU A 35 1.11 12.18 -23.22
C LEU A 35 -0.26 12.80 -22.95
N ALA A 36 -1.17 12.77 -23.93
CA ALA A 36 -2.54 13.26 -23.80
C ALA A 36 -3.35 12.50 -22.73
N ASN A 37 -3.10 11.21 -22.54
CA ASN A 37 -3.87 10.37 -21.61
C ASN A 37 -3.19 10.14 -20.24
N ILE A 38 -1.87 10.32 -20.14
CA ILE A 38 -1.11 10.01 -18.92
C ILE A 38 -0.54 11.26 -18.26
N SER A 39 -0.31 12.34 -19.01
CA SER A 39 0.46 13.54 -18.66
C SER A 39 1.99 13.32 -18.65
N TYR A 40 2.70 14.31 -19.22
CA TYR A 40 4.17 14.41 -19.16
C TYR A 40 4.70 14.31 -17.74
N TYR A 41 4.09 15.01 -16.78
CA TYR A 41 4.60 15.08 -15.41
C TYR A 41 4.54 13.70 -14.74
N ARG A 42 3.48 12.93 -14.96
CA ARG A 42 3.39 11.55 -14.46
C ARG A 42 4.46 10.65 -15.09
N LEU A 43 4.70 10.76 -16.40
CA LEU A 43 5.72 9.97 -17.09
C LEU A 43 7.14 10.40 -16.75
N SER A 44 7.36 11.66 -16.35
CA SER A 44 8.68 12.18 -15.97
C SER A 44 9.33 11.38 -14.83
N ALA A 45 8.52 10.85 -13.91
CA ALA A 45 9.00 10.01 -12.82
C ALA A 45 9.58 8.67 -13.31
N TYR A 46 9.18 8.19 -14.49
CA TYR A 46 9.68 6.98 -15.15
C TYR A 46 10.78 7.28 -16.17
N MET A 47 10.99 8.55 -16.50
CA MET A 47 12.11 9.01 -17.33
C MET A 47 13.42 9.09 -16.53
N LEU A 48 13.35 9.39 -15.23
CA LEU A 48 14.50 9.58 -14.34
C LEU A 48 15.59 8.49 -14.43
N PRO A 49 15.28 7.18 -14.48
CA PRO A 49 16.31 6.12 -14.55
C PRO A 49 17.13 6.16 -15.83
N TYR A 50 16.58 6.76 -16.89
CA TYR A 50 17.18 6.88 -18.19
C TYR A 50 17.81 8.25 -18.44
N LYS A 51 17.83 9.15 -17.46
CA LYS A 51 18.54 10.43 -17.56
C LYS A 51 20.04 10.23 -17.35
N LYS A 52 20.86 11.05 -18.02
CA LYS A 52 22.30 11.13 -17.76
C LYS A 52 22.52 11.67 -16.35
N ILE A 53 23.57 11.14 -15.69
CA ILE A 53 24.02 11.63 -14.39
C ILE A 53 25.44 12.16 -14.58
N LYS A 54 25.69 13.38 -14.11
CA LYS A 54 27.02 14.00 -14.10
C LYS A 54 27.25 14.63 -12.73
N ASP A 55 28.36 14.27 -12.09
CA ASP A 55 28.75 14.77 -10.76
C ASP A 55 27.64 14.61 -9.70
N GLY A 56 26.89 13.50 -9.77
CA GLY A 56 25.77 13.21 -8.86
C GLY A 56 24.45 13.94 -9.20
N CYS A 57 24.46 14.83 -10.19
CA CYS A 57 23.29 15.57 -10.63
C CYS A 57 22.60 14.89 -11.83
N ILE A 58 21.27 14.80 -11.77
CA ILE A 58 20.44 14.31 -12.88
C ILE A 58 20.33 15.43 -13.93
N LEU A 59 20.72 15.12 -15.17
CA LEU A 59 20.62 16.04 -16.30
C LEU A 59 19.26 15.91 -17.01
N ASP A 60 18.93 16.91 -17.82
CA ASP A 60 17.74 16.87 -18.67
C ASP A 60 17.89 15.93 -19.86
N GLU A 61 19.10 15.59 -20.29
CA GLU A 61 19.36 14.66 -21.38
C GLU A 61 19.16 13.19 -20.98
N PHE A 62 18.65 12.39 -21.90
CA PHE A 62 18.57 10.94 -21.77
C PHE A 62 19.91 10.27 -22.11
N LYS A 63 20.17 9.11 -21.52
CA LYS A 63 21.29 8.23 -21.87
C LYS A 63 21.14 7.80 -23.33
N GLU A 64 22.27 7.52 -23.99
CA GLU A 64 22.26 7.02 -25.36
C GLU A 64 21.39 5.76 -25.49
N GLU A 65 20.78 5.59 -26.66
CA GLU A 65 19.87 4.47 -26.99
C GLU A 65 18.56 4.41 -26.18
N THR A 66 18.32 5.32 -25.24
CA THR A 66 17.04 5.38 -24.52
C THR A 66 15.90 5.64 -25.52
N THR A 67 14.91 4.74 -25.51
CA THR A 67 13.70 4.88 -26.33
C THR A 67 12.49 5.27 -25.49
N TRP A 68 11.49 5.87 -26.14
CA TRP A 68 10.18 6.09 -25.54
C TRP A 68 9.52 4.81 -25.02
N ASN A 69 9.70 3.68 -25.73
CA ASN A 69 9.12 2.40 -25.32
C ASN A 69 9.65 1.95 -23.96
N MET A 70 10.94 2.12 -23.66
CA MET A 70 11.49 1.76 -22.35
C MET A 70 10.81 2.54 -21.21
N VAL A 71 10.62 3.85 -21.39
CA VAL A 71 9.91 4.71 -20.41
C VAL A 71 8.46 4.27 -20.24
N TYR A 72 7.78 4.01 -21.36
CA TYR A 72 6.39 3.63 -21.36
C TYR A 72 6.17 2.23 -20.76
N ASP A 73 7.02 1.27 -21.09
CA ASP A 73 6.96 -0.10 -20.59
C ASP A 73 7.21 -0.13 -19.08
N LEU A 74 8.11 0.70 -18.56
CA LEU A 74 8.31 0.87 -17.13
C LEU A 74 7.06 1.43 -16.41
N TYR A 75 6.36 2.38 -17.05
CA TYR A 75 5.08 2.88 -16.56
C TYR A 75 4.00 1.79 -16.56
N VAL A 76 3.92 1.00 -17.63
CA VAL A 76 2.95 -0.12 -17.75
C VAL A 76 3.26 -1.21 -16.73
N PHE A 77 4.53 -1.56 -16.54
CA PHE A 77 4.98 -2.48 -15.50
C PHE A 77 4.49 -2.03 -14.12
N ASP A 78 4.75 -0.77 -13.73
CA ASP A 78 4.33 -0.28 -12.42
C ASP A 78 2.79 -0.25 -12.28
N ARG A 79 2.06 0.01 -13.37
CA ARG A 79 0.59 -0.14 -13.38
C ARG A 79 0.17 -1.58 -13.08
N LYS A 80 0.75 -2.58 -13.76
CA LYS A 80 0.45 -3.99 -13.53
C LYS A 80 0.84 -4.42 -12.11
N LEU A 81 1.99 -3.94 -11.63
CA LEU A 81 2.49 -4.20 -10.27
C LEU A 81 1.53 -3.68 -9.20
N ARG A 82 1.03 -2.44 -9.34
CA ARG A 82 0.04 -1.88 -8.41
C ARG A 82 -1.24 -2.70 -8.35
N LEU A 83 -1.74 -3.17 -9.49
CA LEU A 83 -2.94 -4.01 -9.52
C LEU A 83 -2.70 -5.36 -8.82
N LEU A 84 -1.55 -5.99 -9.05
CA LEU A 84 -1.17 -7.24 -8.39
C LEU A 84 -1.07 -7.08 -6.87
N VAL A 85 -0.44 -6.00 -6.42
CA VAL A 85 -0.28 -5.67 -4.99
C VAL A 85 -1.62 -5.34 -4.35
N PHE A 86 -2.48 -4.58 -5.04
CA PHE A 86 -3.80 -4.22 -4.55
C PHE A 86 -4.70 -5.44 -4.38
N ASP A 87 -4.72 -6.35 -5.36
CA ASP A 87 -5.43 -7.64 -5.29
C ASP A 87 -4.95 -8.52 -4.11
N ALA A 88 -3.65 -8.51 -3.80
CA ALA A 88 -3.12 -9.19 -2.62
C ALA A 88 -3.62 -8.54 -1.33
N ILE A 89 -3.51 -7.22 -1.20
CA ILE A 89 -3.92 -6.47 -0.01
C ILE A 89 -5.41 -6.60 0.26
N GLU A 90 -6.27 -6.60 -0.76
CA GLU A 90 -7.71 -6.77 -0.62
C GLU A 90 -8.06 -8.03 0.19
N ARG A 91 -7.45 -9.18 -0.16
CA ARG A 91 -7.63 -10.44 0.58
C ARG A 91 -7.19 -10.33 2.04
N LEU A 92 -6.10 -9.60 2.28
CA LEU A 92 -5.60 -9.39 3.65
C LEU A 92 -6.53 -8.49 4.45
N GLU A 93 -7.09 -7.45 3.84
CA GLU A 93 -8.05 -6.56 4.48
C GLU A 93 -9.26 -7.34 4.99
N ILE A 94 -9.82 -8.24 4.16
CA ILE A 94 -10.92 -9.12 4.57
C ILE A 94 -10.51 -10.05 5.70
N ALA A 95 -9.37 -10.73 5.60
CA ALA A 95 -8.92 -11.65 6.66
C ALA A 95 -8.69 -10.93 7.99
N VAL A 96 -8.07 -9.75 7.97
CA VAL A 96 -7.84 -8.92 9.17
C VAL A 96 -9.17 -8.45 9.76
N ARG A 97 -10.11 -7.99 8.92
CA ARG A 97 -11.47 -7.63 9.34
C ARG A 97 -12.14 -8.79 10.08
N THR A 98 -12.13 -9.98 9.49
CA THR A 98 -12.71 -11.19 10.09
C THR A 98 -12.07 -11.50 11.44
N GLN A 99 -10.74 -11.47 11.55
CA GLN A 99 -10.07 -11.80 12.81
C GLN A 99 -10.33 -10.76 13.91
N ILE A 100 -10.35 -9.46 13.58
CA ILE A 100 -10.75 -8.42 14.54
C ILE A 100 -12.15 -8.67 15.07
N ILE A 101 -13.12 -8.87 14.17
CA ILE A 101 -14.52 -9.13 14.53
C ILE A 101 -14.61 -10.39 15.40
N TYR A 102 -14.02 -11.49 14.95
CA TYR A 102 -14.13 -12.78 15.62
C TYR A 102 -13.54 -12.72 17.03
N GLN A 103 -12.27 -12.33 17.17
CA GLN A 103 -11.58 -12.37 18.46
C GLN A 103 -12.22 -11.42 19.48
N LEU A 104 -12.51 -10.18 19.08
CA LEU A 104 -13.07 -9.19 20.00
C LEU A 104 -14.54 -9.46 20.34
N SER A 105 -15.34 -10.00 19.41
CA SER A 105 -16.75 -10.30 19.70
C SER A 105 -16.91 -11.47 20.65
N HIS A 106 -16.08 -12.51 20.54
CA HIS A 106 -16.12 -13.63 21.48
C HIS A 106 -15.64 -13.22 22.88
N LYS A 107 -14.74 -12.23 22.97
CA LYS A 107 -14.17 -11.77 24.24
C LYS A 107 -15.01 -10.71 24.96
N TYR A 108 -15.62 -9.80 24.19
CA TYR A 108 -16.25 -8.59 24.73
C TYR A 108 -17.73 -8.43 24.34
N GLY A 109 -18.28 -9.37 23.57
CA GLY A 109 -19.65 -9.35 23.08
C GLY A 109 -19.79 -8.66 21.71
N SER A 110 -21.00 -8.70 21.15
CA SER A 110 -21.28 -8.23 19.79
C SER A 110 -21.09 -6.72 19.57
N HIS A 111 -20.98 -5.92 20.64
CA HIS A 111 -20.83 -4.45 20.58
C HIS A 111 -19.51 -3.99 21.21
N TRP A 112 -18.44 -4.78 21.07
CA TRP A 112 -17.12 -4.42 21.61
C TRP A 112 -16.61 -3.06 21.12
N GLN A 113 -17.01 -2.63 19.92
CA GLN A 113 -16.63 -1.32 19.37
C GLN A 113 -17.21 -0.14 20.16
N ASP A 114 -18.24 -0.37 20.99
CA ASP A 114 -18.86 0.62 21.87
C ASP A 114 -18.20 0.65 23.26
N ARG A 115 -17.19 -0.21 23.49
CA ARG A 115 -16.46 -0.29 24.74
C ARG A 115 -15.23 0.61 24.73
N ALA A 116 -15.37 1.83 25.23
CA ALA A 116 -14.22 2.74 25.37
C ALA A 116 -13.09 2.15 26.26
N ASP A 117 -13.42 1.27 27.20
CA ASP A 117 -12.48 0.70 28.18
C ASP A 117 -11.43 -0.24 27.58
N ILE A 118 -11.68 -0.79 26.39
CA ILE A 118 -10.74 -1.68 25.67
C ILE A 118 -9.76 -0.91 24.76
N PHE A 119 -9.94 0.39 24.59
CA PHE A 119 -9.06 1.25 23.79
C PHE A 119 -8.15 2.10 24.68
N ASN A 120 -7.01 2.50 24.13
CA ASN A 120 -6.14 3.50 24.73
C ASN A 120 -6.86 4.87 24.77
N PRO A 121 -6.67 5.65 25.84
CA PRO A 121 -7.24 7.00 25.92
C PRO A 121 -6.66 7.91 24.82
N PRO A 122 -7.36 9.00 24.46
CA PRO A 122 -6.85 9.99 23.52
C PRO A 122 -5.45 10.48 23.90
N LYS A 123 -4.56 10.56 22.92
CA LYS A 123 -3.17 10.99 23.12
C LYS A 123 -2.78 12.10 22.15
N GLU A 124 -2.16 13.15 22.66
CA GLU A 124 -1.52 14.16 21.81
C GLU A 124 -0.21 13.64 21.19
N VAL A 125 -0.06 13.88 19.89
CA VAL A 125 1.14 13.54 19.11
C VAL A 125 1.62 14.78 18.39
N THR A 126 2.90 15.11 18.55
CA THR A 126 3.56 16.18 17.82
C THR A 126 4.05 15.66 16.47
N LEU A 127 3.60 16.28 15.39
CA LEU A 127 4.03 16.00 14.03
C LEU A 127 5.40 16.63 13.73
N ARG A 128 6.02 16.22 12.62
CA ARG A 128 7.36 16.71 12.21
C ARG A 128 7.42 18.22 11.97
N ASN A 129 6.30 18.82 11.59
CA ASN A 129 6.16 20.27 11.39
C ASN A 129 5.84 21.03 12.70
N GLY A 130 5.87 20.35 13.85
CA GLY A 130 5.58 20.92 15.16
C GLY A 130 4.10 21.02 15.52
N SER A 131 3.17 20.71 14.62
CA SER A 131 1.74 20.74 14.95
C SER A 131 1.36 19.56 15.85
N LYS A 132 0.44 19.78 16.78
CA LYS A 132 -0.09 18.73 17.66
C LYS A 132 -1.41 18.20 17.11
N ILE A 133 -1.58 16.89 17.12
CA ILE A 133 -2.84 16.22 16.80
C ILE A 133 -3.25 15.32 17.96
N THR A 134 -4.55 15.19 18.19
CA THR A 134 -5.08 14.20 19.13
C THR A 134 -5.40 12.91 18.39
N VAL A 135 -4.80 11.80 18.82
CA VAL A 135 -5.11 10.46 18.34
C VAL A 135 -6.12 9.85 19.29
N ASP A 136 -7.38 9.83 18.86
CA ASP A 136 -8.48 9.14 19.53
C ASP A 136 -9.01 8.04 18.59
N VAL A 137 -8.71 6.78 18.92
CA VAL A 137 -9.14 5.62 18.10
C VAL A 137 -10.61 5.32 18.35
N TYR A 138 -11.04 5.29 19.60
CA TYR A 138 -12.43 5.01 19.97
C TYR A 138 -13.37 6.08 19.41
N GLY A 139 -13.08 7.36 19.66
CA GLY A 139 -13.88 8.47 19.14
C GLY A 139 -13.92 8.49 17.61
N GLY A 140 -12.82 8.15 16.95
CA GLY A 140 -12.78 8.02 15.49
C GLY A 140 -13.68 6.90 14.95
N ILE A 141 -13.71 5.74 15.62
CA ILE A 141 -14.58 4.61 15.27
C ILE A 141 -16.06 5.01 15.45
N GLN A 142 -16.39 5.58 16.60
CA GLN A 142 -17.75 6.00 16.92
C GLN A 142 -18.26 7.08 15.95
N HIS A 143 -17.39 8.03 15.60
CA HIS A 143 -17.70 9.05 14.60
C HIS A 143 -17.99 8.42 13.23
N HIS A 144 -17.13 7.53 12.74
CA HIS A 144 -17.33 6.86 11.44
C HIS A 144 -18.62 6.03 11.42
N ILE A 145 -18.91 5.25 12.47
CA ILE A 145 -20.16 4.48 12.56
C ILE A 145 -21.37 5.41 12.49
N LYS A 146 -21.34 6.52 13.26
CA LYS A 146 -22.42 7.52 13.24
C LYS A 146 -22.63 8.14 11.86
N GLU A 147 -21.56 8.46 11.14
CA GLU A 147 -21.66 8.97 9.76
C GLU A 147 -22.33 7.94 8.83
N GLN A 148 -21.96 6.66 8.93
CA GLN A 148 -22.59 5.60 8.14
C GLN A 148 -24.06 5.38 8.51
N LEU A 149 -24.40 5.50 9.80
CA LEU A 149 -25.77 5.42 10.29
C LEU A 149 -26.65 6.61 9.89
N HIS A 150 -26.07 7.79 9.64
CA HIS A 150 -26.83 8.96 9.19
C HIS A 150 -26.83 9.11 7.67
N ASN A 151 -26.10 8.25 6.95
CA ASN A 151 -26.07 8.27 5.50
C ASN A 151 -27.38 7.66 4.94
N ASN A 152 -28.15 8.48 4.22
CA ASN A 152 -29.38 8.05 3.54
C ASN A 152 -29.11 7.11 2.36
N ARG A 153 -27.85 7.02 1.91
CA ARG A 153 -27.36 6.08 0.91
C ARG A 153 -26.40 5.04 1.51
N ALA A 154 -26.52 4.77 2.81
CA ALA A 154 -25.74 3.70 3.44
C ALA A 154 -26.08 2.34 2.83
N GLU A 155 -25.24 1.35 3.11
CA GLU A 155 -25.45 -0.04 2.73
C GLU A 155 -26.81 -0.58 3.18
N VAL A 156 -27.37 -1.52 2.41
CA VAL A 156 -28.71 -2.09 2.65
C VAL A 156 -28.81 -2.72 4.05
N PHE A 157 -27.76 -3.38 4.52
CA PHE A 157 -27.76 -3.98 5.86
C PHE A 157 -27.78 -2.93 6.98
N ILE A 158 -27.19 -1.75 6.78
CA ILE A 158 -27.25 -0.63 7.72
C ILE A 158 -28.64 0.01 7.72
N GLN A 159 -29.26 0.16 6.55
CA GLN A 159 -30.67 0.60 6.45
C GLN A 159 -31.60 -0.38 7.17
N HIS A 160 -31.44 -1.68 6.92
CA HIS A 160 -32.23 -2.71 7.58
C HIS A 160 -32.09 -2.65 9.10
N TYR A 161 -30.86 -2.52 9.63
CA TYR A 161 -30.65 -2.43 11.07
C TYR A 161 -31.40 -1.23 11.67
N ARG A 162 -31.25 -0.03 11.09
CA ARG A 162 -31.91 1.20 11.56
C ARG A 162 -33.44 1.11 11.56
N ASN A 163 -34.00 0.40 10.59
CA ASN A 163 -35.46 0.25 10.47
C ASN A 163 -36.03 -0.81 11.45
N LYS A 164 -35.19 -1.74 11.91
CA LYS A 164 -35.63 -2.88 12.72
C LYS A 164 -35.28 -2.74 14.21
N TYR A 165 -34.18 -2.06 14.53
CA TYR A 165 -33.62 -1.97 15.86
C TYR A 165 -33.39 -0.50 16.25
N ASP A 166 -33.84 -0.14 17.44
CA ASP A 166 -33.62 1.16 18.10
C ASP A 166 -32.60 1.07 19.25
N ASN A 167 -32.42 -0.12 19.83
CA ASN A 167 -31.43 -0.40 20.86
C ASN A 167 -30.73 -1.77 20.65
N PRO A 168 -29.38 -1.81 20.70
CA PRO A 168 -28.46 -0.69 20.83
C PRO A 168 -28.41 0.18 19.55
N VAL A 169 -28.09 1.47 19.74
CA VAL A 169 -28.04 2.48 18.65
C VAL A 169 -27.08 2.04 17.54
N ASN A 170 -25.89 1.55 17.91
CA ASN A 170 -24.91 1.06 16.95
C ASN A 170 -25.20 -0.39 16.57
N PRO A 171 -25.05 -0.77 15.28
CA PRO A 171 -25.09 -2.16 14.84
C PRO A 171 -24.01 -3.01 15.51
N PRO A 172 -24.19 -4.33 15.58
CA PRO A 172 -23.15 -5.23 16.07
C PRO A 172 -21.87 -5.11 15.22
N SER A 173 -20.76 -5.52 15.81
CA SER A 173 -19.40 -5.35 15.28
C SER A 173 -19.23 -5.87 13.85
N TRP A 174 -19.85 -7.00 13.50
CA TRP A 174 -19.75 -7.57 12.15
C TRP A 174 -20.48 -6.74 11.09
N MET A 175 -21.42 -5.87 11.47
CA MET A 175 -22.00 -4.88 10.56
C MET A 175 -21.19 -3.59 10.60
N SER A 176 -20.87 -3.10 11.80
CA SER A 176 -20.16 -1.84 12.02
C SER A 176 -18.75 -1.84 11.42
N VAL A 177 -18.03 -2.96 11.48
CA VAL A 177 -16.67 -3.07 10.92
C VAL A 177 -16.70 -3.32 9.41
N GLU A 178 -17.81 -3.80 8.83
CA GLU A 178 -17.91 -4.01 7.38
C GLU A 178 -17.86 -2.69 6.60
N VAL A 179 -18.40 -1.62 7.18
CA VAL A 179 -18.34 -0.27 6.61
C VAL A 179 -17.01 0.46 6.89
N MET A 180 -16.04 -0.19 7.53
CA MET A 180 -14.74 0.40 7.87
C MET A 180 -13.67 0.10 6.80
N TYR A 181 -12.93 1.14 6.42
CA TYR A 181 -11.72 1.04 5.58
C TYR A 181 -10.52 0.41 6.31
N PHE A 182 -9.54 -0.12 5.56
CA PHE A 182 -8.26 -0.63 6.08
C PHE A 182 -7.65 0.25 7.19
N ASN A 183 -7.59 1.57 7.01
CA ASN A 183 -7.02 2.49 8.01
C ASN A 183 -7.66 2.32 9.40
N HIS A 184 -8.98 2.11 9.48
CA HIS A 184 -9.65 1.85 10.76
C HIS A 184 -9.22 0.52 11.36
N LEU A 185 -9.09 -0.55 10.56
CA LEU A 185 -8.60 -1.85 11.03
C LEU A 185 -7.20 -1.75 11.61
N SER A 186 -6.29 -1.07 10.89
CA SER A 186 -4.94 -0.79 11.37
C SER A 186 -4.95 0.00 12.67
N ARG A 187 -5.82 1.01 12.79
CA ARG A 187 -5.97 1.84 13.99
C ARG A 187 -6.55 1.07 15.16
N ILE A 188 -7.55 0.20 14.95
CA ILE A 188 -8.11 -0.69 15.97
C ILE A 188 -6.99 -1.51 16.58
N CYS A 189 -6.22 -2.24 15.77
CA CYS A 189 -5.14 -3.09 16.27
C CYS A 189 -4.09 -2.29 17.08
N SER A 190 -3.68 -1.11 16.62
CA SER A 190 -2.74 -0.25 17.37
C SER A 190 -3.36 0.47 18.58
N GLY A 191 -4.69 0.57 18.61
CA GLY A 191 -5.45 1.35 19.58
C GLY A 191 -5.99 0.53 20.75
N LEU A 192 -5.96 -0.80 20.65
CA LEU A 192 -6.34 -1.70 21.74
C LEU A 192 -5.41 -1.51 22.95
N LYS A 193 -6.02 -1.44 24.12
CA LYS A 193 -5.33 -1.19 25.40
C LYS A 193 -4.55 -2.41 25.89
N LYS A 194 -5.11 -3.61 25.71
CA LYS A 194 -4.47 -4.85 26.14
C LYS A 194 -3.70 -5.46 24.97
N ARG A 195 -2.39 -5.64 25.16
CA ARG A 195 -1.53 -6.36 24.21
C ARG A 195 -2.04 -7.77 23.88
N ALA A 196 -2.71 -8.43 24.83
CA ALA A 196 -3.31 -9.74 24.63
C ALA A 196 -4.39 -9.75 23.53
N ASP A 197 -5.19 -8.69 23.41
CA ASP A 197 -6.25 -8.62 22.40
C ASP A 197 -5.66 -8.56 20.98
N VAL A 198 -4.57 -7.80 20.81
CA VAL A 198 -3.81 -7.77 19.55
C VAL A 198 -3.11 -9.10 19.29
N ALA A 199 -2.61 -9.76 20.33
CA ALA A 199 -1.97 -11.06 20.21
C ALA A 199 -2.95 -12.14 19.73
N ASP A 200 -4.17 -12.16 20.26
CA ASP A 200 -5.23 -13.08 19.85
C ASP A 200 -5.55 -12.92 18.35
N ILE A 201 -5.58 -11.67 17.85
CA ILE A 201 -5.79 -11.37 16.41
C ILE A 201 -4.57 -11.77 15.57
N ALA A 202 -3.37 -11.36 16.00
CA ALA A 202 -2.12 -11.57 15.26
C ALA A 202 -1.72 -13.05 15.20
N ALA A 203 -2.14 -13.87 16.17
CA ALA A 203 -1.87 -15.31 16.22
C ALA A 203 -2.38 -16.05 14.97
N TYR A 204 -3.51 -15.63 14.39
CA TYR A 204 -4.01 -16.20 13.14
C TYR A 204 -3.00 -16.09 11.99
N PHE A 205 -2.19 -15.03 11.98
CA PHE A 205 -1.17 -14.76 10.99
C PHE A 205 0.23 -15.23 11.40
N ASP A 206 0.37 -15.91 12.55
CA ASP A 206 1.66 -16.30 13.14
C ASP A 206 2.63 -15.11 13.26
N LEU A 207 2.14 -13.97 13.79
CA LEU A 207 2.93 -12.74 13.94
C LEU A 207 2.97 -12.25 15.39
N PRO A 208 4.11 -11.69 15.84
CA PRO A 208 4.16 -10.87 17.05
C PRO A 208 3.22 -9.66 16.93
N PRO A 209 2.56 -9.23 18.02
CA PRO A 209 1.61 -8.10 17.99
C PRO A 209 2.17 -6.80 17.41
N GLU A 210 3.40 -6.46 17.78
CA GLU A 210 4.08 -5.22 17.32
C GLU A 210 4.34 -5.28 15.81
N THR A 211 4.84 -6.43 15.33
CA THR A 211 5.13 -6.65 13.92
C THR A 211 3.85 -6.65 13.10
N PHE A 212 2.79 -7.29 13.59
CA PHE A 212 1.48 -7.27 12.96
C PHE A 212 0.94 -5.84 12.80
N CYS A 213 0.89 -5.06 13.88
CA CYS A 213 0.44 -3.67 13.83
C CYS A 213 1.30 -2.80 12.89
N SER A 214 2.62 -2.97 12.95
CA SER A 214 3.56 -2.25 12.06
C SER A 214 3.32 -2.58 10.59
N TRP A 215 3.10 -3.86 10.28
CA TRP A 215 2.84 -4.31 8.92
C TRP A 215 1.48 -3.84 8.42
N LEU A 216 0.41 -3.86 9.22
CA LEU A 216 -0.88 -3.30 8.84
C LEU A 216 -0.78 -1.81 8.49
N HIS A 217 -0.01 -1.03 9.28
CA HIS A 217 0.19 0.38 9.01
C HIS A 217 0.94 0.61 7.69
N SER A 218 2.00 -0.17 7.42
CA SER A 218 2.75 -0.11 6.17
C SER A 218 1.91 -0.56 4.96
N LEU A 219 1.12 -1.62 5.09
CA LEU A 219 0.23 -2.10 4.04
C LEU A 219 -0.90 -1.11 3.74
N ASN A 220 -1.47 -0.43 4.75
CA ASN A 220 -2.43 0.65 4.53
C ASN A 220 -1.82 1.80 3.70
N TYR A 221 -0.55 2.17 3.98
CA TYR A 221 0.18 3.14 3.16
C TYR A 221 0.34 2.67 1.71
N VAL A 222 0.79 1.42 1.49
CA VAL A 222 0.96 0.84 0.15
C VAL A 222 -0.37 0.70 -0.59
N ARG A 223 -1.43 0.29 0.10
CA ARG A 223 -2.80 0.22 -0.43
C ARG A 223 -3.23 1.57 -0.97
N ASN A 224 -3.02 2.63 -0.21
CA ASN A 224 -3.38 3.99 -0.63
C ASN A 224 -2.53 4.47 -1.81
N LEU A 225 -1.23 4.13 -1.87
CA LEU A 225 -0.43 4.40 -3.07
C LEU A 225 -1.03 3.73 -4.31
N CYS A 226 -1.43 2.47 -4.20
CA CYS A 226 -2.06 1.74 -5.31
C CYS A 226 -3.41 2.35 -5.71
N ALA A 227 -4.29 2.63 -4.73
CA ALA A 227 -5.61 3.20 -4.94
C ALA A 227 -5.57 4.60 -5.56
N HIS A 228 -4.58 5.42 -5.21
CA HIS A 228 -4.35 6.74 -5.80
C HIS A 228 -3.48 6.72 -7.06
N HIS A 229 -3.16 5.53 -7.58
CA HIS A 229 -2.34 5.32 -8.78
C HIS A 229 -0.95 5.99 -8.69
N ALA A 230 -0.43 6.15 -7.48
CA ALA A 230 0.89 6.70 -7.22
C ALA A 230 1.96 5.66 -7.56
N ARG A 231 3.14 6.13 -8.01
CA ARG A 231 4.26 5.24 -8.34
C ARG A 231 4.62 4.33 -7.17
N LEU A 232 4.70 3.02 -7.42
CA LEU A 232 5.07 1.99 -6.43
C LEU A 232 6.49 1.46 -6.71
N TRP A 233 6.82 1.25 -7.98
CA TRP A 233 8.15 0.90 -8.45
C TRP A 233 9.17 1.98 -8.05
N ASN A 234 10.36 1.52 -7.63
CA ASN A 234 11.50 2.36 -7.23
C ASN A 234 11.08 3.53 -6.31
N ARG A 235 10.22 3.23 -5.33
CA ARG A 235 9.83 4.14 -4.27
C ARG A 235 10.51 3.71 -2.98
N GLU A 236 11.05 4.69 -2.27
CA GLU A 236 11.40 4.50 -0.87
C GLU A 236 10.16 4.80 0.00
N MET A 237 9.74 3.79 0.76
CA MET A 237 8.54 3.88 1.59
C MET A 237 8.79 4.75 2.82
N ASN A 238 7.90 5.72 3.04
CA ASN A 238 7.98 6.59 4.21
C ASN A 238 7.58 5.87 5.51
N ILE A 239 6.73 4.84 5.39
CA ILE A 239 6.29 4.01 6.50
C ILE A 239 7.07 2.70 6.45
N ILE A 240 8.12 2.61 7.27
CA ILE A 240 9.03 1.47 7.30
C ILE A 240 8.45 0.39 8.21
N PRO A 241 8.06 -0.78 7.68
CA PRO A 241 7.51 -1.87 8.49
C PRO A 241 8.58 -2.48 9.40
N GLU A 242 8.16 -3.03 10.54
CA GLU A 242 9.04 -3.74 11.47
C GLU A 242 9.71 -4.97 10.82
N ARG A 243 10.91 -5.31 11.29
CA ARG A 243 11.63 -6.50 10.85
C ARG A 243 11.11 -7.75 11.57
N LEU A 244 10.54 -8.71 10.83
CA LEU A 244 10.37 -10.06 11.35
C LEU A 244 11.71 -10.80 11.24
N LYS A 245 12.29 -11.17 12.39
CA LYS A 245 13.62 -11.80 12.44
C LYS A 245 13.59 -13.27 11.99
N PHE A 246 12.54 -13.99 12.37
CA PHE A 246 12.32 -15.38 11.97
C PHE A 246 10.82 -15.68 12.05
N SER A 247 10.38 -16.72 11.34
CA SER A 247 9.08 -17.35 11.51
C SER A 247 9.29 -18.84 11.77
N LYS A 248 8.51 -19.40 12.68
CA LYS A 248 8.64 -20.81 13.08
C LYS A 248 7.77 -21.72 12.21
N HIS A 249 6.57 -21.27 11.85
CA HIS A 249 5.57 -22.12 11.20
C HIS A 249 5.26 -21.71 9.77
N ARG A 250 5.67 -20.51 9.34
CA ARG A 250 5.43 -19.99 7.99
C ARG A 250 6.74 -19.74 7.26
N GLN A 251 6.69 -19.79 5.93
CA GLN A 251 7.85 -19.48 5.11
C GLN A 251 8.18 -18.00 5.23
N TRP A 252 9.44 -17.70 5.52
CA TRP A 252 9.96 -16.34 5.60
C TRP A 252 11.33 -16.29 4.92
N ILE A 253 11.79 -15.07 4.62
CA ILE A 253 13.13 -14.85 4.06
C ILE A 253 14.20 -15.31 5.04
N GLY A 254 15.27 -15.94 4.54
CA GLY A 254 16.35 -16.50 5.35
C GLY A 254 17.23 -15.45 6.02
N ASN A 255 17.44 -14.31 5.36
CA ASN A 255 18.34 -13.24 5.84
C ASN A 255 17.65 -11.86 5.90
N PRO A 256 16.63 -11.65 6.75
CA PRO A 256 15.87 -10.39 6.81
C PRO A 256 16.70 -9.14 7.16
N GLN A 257 17.90 -9.33 7.72
CA GLN A 257 18.87 -8.28 8.03
C GLN A 257 19.50 -7.64 6.79
N THR A 258 19.67 -8.39 5.70
CA THR A 258 20.28 -7.88 4.46
C THR A 258 19.28 -7.14 3.59
N VAL A 259 17.98 -7.33 3.85
CA VAL A 259 16.90 -6.71 3.08
C VAL A 259 16.58 -5.30 3.57
N ARG A 260 16.50 -4.36 2.62
CA ARG A 260 16.08 -2.98 2.86
C ARG A 260 14.56 -2.90 3.04
N ARG A 261 14.12 -2.67 4.29
CA ARG A 261 12.69 -2.59 4.65
C ARG A 261 11.91 -1.45 3.98
N SER A 262 12.61 -0.38 3.59
CA SER A 262 12.00 0.77 2.91
C SER A 262 11.76 0.52 1.42
N ARG A 263 12.18 -0.62 0.86
CA ARG A 263 12.03 -0.97 -0.55
C ARG A 263 10.90 -1.97 -0.79
N SER A 264 10.35 -1.96 -2.00
CA SER A 264 9.15 -2.73 -2.39
C SER A 264 9.31 -4.23 -2.19
N TYR A 265 10.53 -4.78 -2.37
CA TYR A 265 10.79 -6.21 -2.11
C TYR A 265 10.31 -6.68 -0.74
N TYR A 266 10.60 -5.93 0.33
CA TYR A 266 10.19 -6.31 1.68
C TYR A 266 8.66 -6.27 1.84
N THR A 267 7.97 -5.35 1.14
CA THR A 267 6.50 -5.34 1.09
C THR A 267 5.97 -6.60 0.41
N PHE A 268 6.59 -7.05 -0.67
CA PHE A 268 6.16 -8.28 -1.35
C PHE A 268 6.38 -9.52 -0.48
N CYS A 269 7.47 -9.56 0.29
CA CYS A 269 7.67 -10.60 1.31
C CYS A 269 6.56 -10.58 2.36
N ILE A 270 6.19 -9.40 2.89
CA ILE A 270 5.09 -9.24 3.85
C ILE A 270 3.77 -9.75 3.27
N LEU A 271 3.41 -9.34 2.04
CA LEU A 271 2.18 -9.79 1.38
C LEU A 271 2.14 -11.31 1.25
N ASN A 272 3.24 -11.88 0.76
CA ASN A 272 3.36 -13.32 0.56
C ASN A 272 3.31 -14.10 1.89
N TYR A 273 3.89 -13.54 2.96
CA TYR A 273 3.77 -14.11 4.31
C TYR A 273 2.32 -14.15 4.79
N PHE A 274 1.61 -13.02 4.74
CA PHE A 274 0.21 -12.95 5.14
C PHE A 274 -0.69 -13.87 4.30
N LEU A 275 -0.43 -14.00 3.00
CA LEU A 275 -1.21 -14.85 2.11
C LEU A 275 -1.11 -16.34 2.48
N GLN A 276 -0.04 -16.80 3.14
CA GLN A 276 0.07 -18.19 3.60
C GLN A 276 -1.03 -18.60 4.60
N THR A 277 -1.71 -17.62 5.24
CA THR A 277 -2.88 -17.87 6.09
C THR A 277 -4.17 -17.30 5.51
N ALA A 278 -4.13 -16.09 4.96
CA ALA A 278 -5.32 -15.42 4.43
C ALA A 278 -5.84 -16.04 3.13
N ASN A 279 -4.96 -16.55 2.27
CA ASN A 279 -5.32 -17.25 1.04
C ASN A 279 -4.17 -18.19 0.61
N PRO A 280 -4.06 -19.40 1.20
CA PRO A 280 -2.96 -20.33 0.95
C PRO A 280 -2.83 -20.76 -0.52
N THR A 281 -3.93 -20.68 -1.28
CA THR A 281 -3.99 -20.99 -2.71
C THR A 281 -3.67 -19.78 -3.62
N SER A 282 -3.23 -18.67 -3.05
CA SER A 282 -2.93 -17.44 -3.80
C SER A 282 -1.84 -17.67 -4.86
N ASN A 283 -2.11 -17.18 -6.06
CA ASN A 283 -1.15 -17.18 -7.18
C ASN A 283 -0.24 -15.95 -7.20
N PHE A 284 -0.20 -15.16 -6.12
CA PHE A 284 0.58 -13.92 -6.04
C PHE A 284 2.05 -14.13 -6.39
N LYS A 285 2.70 -15.18 -5.85
CA LYS A 285 4.11 -15.51 -6.12
C LYS A 285 4.38 -15.71 -7.60
N THR A 286 3.59 -16.59 -8.24
CA THR A 286 3.71 -16.90 -9.67
C THR A 286 3.45 -15.67 -10.52
N ARG A 287 2.39 -14.90 -10.24
CA ARG A 287 2.07 -13.68 -10.99
C ARG A 287 3.13 -12.60 -10.85
N LEU A 288 3.75 -12.47 -9.67
CA LEU A 288 4.86 -11.54 -9.47
C LEU A 288 6.06 -11.98 -10.31
N LYS A 289 6.48 -13.24 -10.23
CA LYS A 289 7.57 -13.81 -11.03
C LYS A 289 7.33 -13.60 -12.54
N THR A 290 6.15 -13.96 -13.03
CA THR A 290 5.76 -13.75 -14.43
C THR A 290 5.82 -12.28 -14.84
N LEU A 291 5.34 -11.36 -13.98
CA LEU A 291 5.41 -9.93 -14.27
C LEU A 291 6.86 -9.41 -14.29
N MET A 292 7.73 -9.92 -13.42
CA MET A 292 9.16 -9.54 -13.45
C MET A 292 9.83 -10.07 -14.72
N ASP A 293 9.54 -11.31 -15.10
CA ASP A 293 10.13 -11.94 -16.28
C ASP A 293 9.66 -11.28 -17.59
N GLU A 294 8.41 -10.78 -17.64
CA GLU A 294 7.88 -10.01 -18.78
C GLU A 294 8.67 -8.72 -19.05
N TYR A 295 9.24 -8.11 -18.01
CA TYR A 295 9.96 -6.82 -18.06
C TYR A 295 11.43 -6.92 -17.62
N LYS A 296 12.03 -8.11 -17.74
CA LYS A 296 13.40 -8.40 -17.26
C LYS A 296 14.50 -7.49 -17.83
N GLU A 297 14.28 -6.93 -19.02
CA GLU A 297 15.22 -6.03 -19.71
C GLU A 297 15.31 -4.62 -19.06
N LEU A 298 14.42 -4.29 -18.11
CA LEU A 298 14.30 -2.94 -17.53
C LEU A 298 15.04 -2.74 -16.18
N ASP A 299 15.90 -3.68 -15.73
CA ASP A 299 16.59 -3.66 -14.42
C ASP A 299 15.70 -3.22 -13.24
N ILE A 300 14.49 -3.79 -13.21
CA ILE A 300 13.45 -3.45 -12.24
C ILE A 300 13.74 -4.02 -10.84
N GLU A 301 14.40 -5.17 -10.77
CA GLU A 301 14.65 -5.91 -9.53
C GLU A 301 15.55 -5.13 -8.57
N THR A 302 16.71 -4.67 -9.06
CA THR A 302 17.69 -3.88 -8.28
C THR A 302 17.04 -2.62 -7.72
N SER A 303 16.27 -1.93 -8.55
CA SER A 303 15.56 -0.68 -8.20
C SER A 303 14.51 -0.89 -7.09
N MET A 304 13.87 -2.05 -7.06
CA MET A 304 12.90 -2.44 -6.04
C MET A 304 13.51 -3.12 -4.80
N GLY A 305 14.83 -3.30 -4.78
CA GLY A 305 15.58 -3.84 -3.65
C GLY A 305 15.52 -5.37 -3.53
N PHE A 306 15.29 -6.08 -4.63
CA PHE A 306 15.39 -7.54 -4.65
C PHE A 306 16.87 -7.96 -4.54
N PRO A 307 17.22 -8.91 -3.64
CA PRO A 307 18.51 -9.59 -3.65
C PRO A 307 18.69 -10.41 -4.93
N SER A 308 19.92 -10.62 -5.40
CA SER A 308 20.18 -11.37 -6.65
C SER A 308 19.64 -12.81 -6.64
N ASN A 309 19.61 -13.45 -5.47
CA ASN A 309 19.12 -14.81 -5.25
C ASN A 309 17.69 -14.88 -4.69
N TRP A 310 16.89 -13.81 -4.84
CA TRP A 310 15.56 -13.76 -4.24
C TRP A 310 14.63 -14.87 -4.73
N LYS A 311 14.80 -15.35 -5.97
CA LYS A 311 13.97 -16.42 -6.54
C LYS A 311 14.18 -17.78 -5.85
N ASP A 312 15.33 -17.95 -5.17
CA ASP A 312 15.75 -19.17 -4.46
C ASP A 312 15.37 -19.15 -2.97
N GLU A 313 14.85 -18.03 -2.46
CA GLU A 313 14.35 -17.96 -1.10
C GLU A 313 13.07 -18.81 -0.97
N LYS A 314 12.96 -19.60 0.11
CA LYS A 314 11.82 -20.50 0.36
C LYS A 314 10.45 -19.83 0.32
N ILE A 315 10.39 -18.53 0.65
CA ILE A 315 9.14 -17.78 0.58
C ILE A 315 8.66 -17.63 -0.88
N TRP A 316 9.57 -17.67 -1.86
CA TRP A 316 9.32 -17.49 -3.28
C TRP A 316 9.27 -18.80 -4.09
N GLU A 317 9.76 -19.92 -3.55
CA GLU A 317 9.41 -21.28 -4.03
C GLU A 317 7.88 -21.46 -4.07
#